data_AF-A0A8H3GCD7-F1
#
_entry.id   AF-A0A8H3GCD7-F1
#
_cell.length_a   1.000
_cell.length_b   1.000
_cell.length_c   1.000
_cell.angle_alpha   90.00
_cell.angle_beta   90.00
_cell.angle_gamma   90.00
#
_symmetry.space_group_name_H-M   'P 1'
#
loop_
_entity.id
_entity.type
_entity.pdbx_description
1 polymer ?
#
loop_
_entity_poly.entity_id
_entity_poly.type
_entity_poly.pdbx_seq_one_letter_code
_entity_poly.pdbx_strand_id
1 'polypeptide(L)'
;MASSDKVEVATFASGCFWGTEHIFVKHYKDKGLLKSQVGFTGGDVANPTYRQVCNKDTGHAEAARIEFDPAQLGYAELVEFFYRTHNPTTLDRQGNDVGPQYRSAIFTHSPEQERIAKEVTAEVQAKHFDPKGLKIVTSILPAGDWWAADESHQLYLFKNPNFAPADFYCFSAHRELKSVQISNGFVSTGEDEVENWMDRLPELLVFTNLTHFLFKSEAMGNNDSYIEAMTSLLESSPSLESLILNIEDVGKSAWAYSLTPVLEALGDQFVLPRLRTLRILGDVETEWYRFADDTTYPLRAFLVRHPRIRNFGIGLSPDGELYDGIDPDLLAELLPSVQHLAFPMFLCESVVTSKLALQIETLAITNLYLYDDDPFGPTFEVLCEDSLPKLRTLEIWASGGCEYKLETEVVEAFLLAAKELEVLDFEIQVDDIDEFESLLGTTDNLCRKSTSR
;
A
#
# COMPACT_ATOMS: atom_id res chain seq x y z
N MET A 1 39.35 42.82 -22.49
CA MET A 1 39.74 41.84 -23.51
C MET A 1 39.09 40.52 -23.15
N ALA A 2 38.24 40.01 -24.07
CA ALA A 2 37.60 38.70 -24.13
C ALA A 2 36.91 38.15 -22.86
N SER A 3 35.66 38.59 -22.60
CA SER A 3 34.67 37.71 -21.99
C SER A 3 34.26 36.74 -23.09
N SER A 4 34.68 35.48 -22.97
CA SER A 4 34.28 34.41 -23.88
C SER A 4 32.90 33.96 -23.47
N ASP A 5 31.92 34.08 -24.37
CA ASP A 5 30.62 33.40 -24.34
C ASP A 5 30.79 31.86 -24.37
N LYS A 6 31.45 31.28 -23.36
CA LYS A 6 31.80 29.85 -23.36
C LYS A 6 30.72 29.08 -22.63
N VAL A 7 29.72 28.62 -23.36
CA VAL A 7 28.77 27.62 -22.85
C VAL A 7 29.55 26.34 -22.54
N GLU A 8 29.37 25.81 -21.33
CA GLU A 8 29.89 24.51 -20.94
C GLU A 8 28.76 23.48 -20.85
N VAL A 9 29.13 22.21 -21.02
CA VAL A 9 28.18 21.09 -20.99
C VAL A 9 28.53 20.18 -19.80
N ALA A 10 27.52 19.84 -19.00
CA ALA A 10 27.59 18.81 -17.99
C ALA A 10 26.60 17.68 -18.34
N THR A 11 26.94 16.43 -18.03
CA THR A 11 26.04 15.30 -18.30
C THR A 11 25.97 14.39 -17.08
N PHE A 12 24.76 14.19 -16.57
CA PHE A 12 24.48 13.49 -15.32
C PHE A 12 23.45 12.39 -15.54
N ALA A 13 23.69 11.21 -14.96
CA ALA A 13 22.74 10.11 -14.88
C ALA A 13 22.45 9.81 -13.40
N SER A 14 21.17 9.81 -13.02
CA SER A 14 20.73 9.62 -11.63
C SER A 14 19.34 9.02 -11.56
N GLY A 15 19.09 7.94 -12.30
CA GLY A 15 17.77 7.31 -12.41
C GLY A 15 17.00 7.82 -13.64
N CYS A 16 15.66 7.81 -13.57
CA CYS A 16 14.84 8.35 -14.65
C CYS A 16 15.27 9.78 -15.03
N PHE A 17 15.59 9.97 -16.32
CA PHE A 17 16.07 11.26 -16.82
C PHE A 17 15.04 12.40 -16.73
N TRP A 18 13.74 12.08 -16.58
CA TRP A 18 12.67 13.07 -16.44
C TRP A 18 12.78 13.82 -15.12
N GLY A 19 12.99 13.07 -14.02
CA GLY A 19 13.23 13.65 -12.70
C GLY A 19 14.56 14.42 -12.65
N THR A 20 15.60 13.84 -13.25
CA THR A 20 16.93 14.46 -13.34
C THR A 20 16.87 15.81 -14.08
N GLU A 21 16.32 15.86 -15.29
CA GLU A 21 16.17 17.14 -16.02
C GLU A 21 15.32 18.14 -15.24
N HIS A 22 14.17 17.69 -14.70
CA HIS A 22 13.24 18.57 -14.01
C HIS A 22 13.90 19.28 -12.82
N ILE A 23 14.65 18.56 -11.99
CA ILE A 23 15.24 19.13 -10.78
C ILE A 23 16.36 20.12 -11.10
N PHE A 24 17.18 19.86 -12.12
CA PHE A 24 18.22 20.79 -12.58
C PHE A 24 17.59 22.05 -13.18
N VAL A 25 16.62 21.91 -14.08
CA VAL A 25 15.93 23.06 -14.70
C VAL A 25 15.23 23.88 -13.62
N LYS A 26 14.45 23.26 -12.73
CA LYS A 26 13.74 23.97 -11.66
C LYS A 26 14.68 24.76 -10.74
N HIS A 27 15.86 24.22 -10.45
CA HIS A 27 16.80 24.87 -9.54
C HIS A 27 17.63 25.98 -10.19
N TYR A 28 18.03 25.80 -11.46
CA TYR A 28 19.03 26.64 -12.12
C TYR A 28 18.55 27.45 -13.33
N LYS A 29 17.27 27.35 -13.75
CA LYS A 29 16.73 28.06 -14.92
C LYS A 29 17.07 29.55 -14.95
N ASP A 30 17.04 30.22 -13.80
CA ASP A 30 17.35 31.66 -13.68
C ASP A 30 18.71 31.91 -13.00
N LYS A 31 19.58 30.90 -12.98
CA LYS A 31 20.89 30.91 -12.29
C LYS A 31 22.01 30.35 -13.18
N GLY A 32 21.97 30.65 -14.48
CA GLY A 32 23.03 30.28 -15.42
C GLY A 32 22.85 28.95 -16.15
N LEU A 33 21.78 28.18 -15.92
CA LEU A 33 21.40 27.09 -16.82
C LEU A 33 20.80 27.66 -18.10
N LEU A 34 21.37 27.32 -19.24
CA LEU A 34 20.98 27.85 -20.55
C LEU A 34 20.04 26.90 -21.29
N LYS A 35 20.31 25.60 -21.23
CA LYS A 35 19.50 24.57 -21.91
C LYS A 35 19.63 23.21 -21.21
N SER A 36 18.56 22.42 -21.25
CA SER A 36 18.56 21.01 -20.87
C SER A 36 18.16 20.12 -22.05
N GLN A 37 18.64 18.89 -22.04
CA GLN A 37 18.18 17.83 -22.93
C GLN A 37 18.33 16.47 -22.25
N VAL A 38 17.34 15.60 -22.36
CA VAL A 38 17.43 14.20 -21.92
C VAL A 38 17.81 13.27 -23.07
N GLY A 39 18.50 12.18 -22.75
CA GLY A 39 18.98 11.23 -23.74
C GLY A 39 19.73 10.06 -23.14
N PHE A 40 20.43 9.33 -24.01
CA PHE A 40 21.14 8.10 -23.69
C PHE A 40 22.63 8.25 -24.00
N THR A 41 23.49 7.78 -23.10
CA THR A 41 24.94 7.81 -23.27
C THR A 41 25.65 6.73 -22.45
N GLY A 42 26.93 6.47 -22.77
CA GLY A 42 27.78 5.54 -22.02
C GLY A 42 27.54 4.06 -22.30
N GLY A 43 26.78 3.72 -23.36
CA GLY A 43 26.57 2.36 -23.87
C GLY A 43 27.13 2.14 -25.27
N ASP A 44 26.93 0.93 -25.79
CA ASP A 44 27.60 0.44 -27.01
C ASP A 44 26.72 0.47 -28.26
N VAL A 45 25.40 0.63 -28.11
CA VAL A 45 24.45 0.62 -29.23
C VAL A 45 24.31 2.01 -29.85
N ALA A 46 24.60 2.14 -31.15
CA ALA A 46 24.39 3.39 -31.86
C ALA A 46 22.90 3.67 -32.13
N ASN A 47 22.49 4.95 -32.01
CA ASN A 47 21.12 5.43 -32.22
C ASN A 47 20.04 4.56 -31.53
N PRO A 48 20.15 4.33 -30.20
CA PRO A 48 19.22 3.49 -29.47
C PRO A 48 17.84 4.16 -29.40
N THR A 49 16.80 3.36 -29.57
CA THR A 49 15.43 3.78 -29.21
C THR A 49 15.22 3.67 -27.70
N TYR A 50 14.30 4.45 -27.15
CA TYR A 50 13.93 4.35 -25.73
C TYR A 50 13.56 2.91 -25.32
N ARG A 51 12.82 2.19 -26.17
CA ARG A 51 12.46 0.78 -25.94
C ARG A 51 13.68 -0.14 -25.85
N GLN A 52 14.72 0.09 -26.65
CA GLN A 52 15.95 -0.70 -26.58
C GLN A 52 16.72 -0.42 -25.28
N VAL A 53 16.71 0.82 -24.79
CA VAL A 53 17.32 1.17 -23.50
C VAL A 53 16.55 0.56 -22.33
N CYS A 54 15.21 0.57 -22.38
CA CYS A 54 14.35 -0.08 -21.38
C CYS A 54 14.62 -1.58 -21.26
N ASN A 55 15.02 -2.25 -22.35
CA ASN A 55 15.39 -3.66 -22.36
C ASN A 55 16.75 -3.96 -21.70
N LYS A 56 17.45 -2.94 -21.16
CA LYS A 56 18.67 -3.04 -20.34
C LYS A 56 19.94 -3.53 -21.06
N ASP A 57 19.86 -3.97 -22.30
CA ASP A 57 20.97 -4.61 -23.04
C ASP A 57 21.84 -3.65 -23.87
N THR A 58 21.57 -2.34 -23.84
CA THR A 58 22.32 -1.37 -24.66
C THR A 58 23.58 -0.80 -23.99
N GLY A 59 23.69 -0.96 -22.67
CA GLY A 59 24.72 -0.33 -21.84
C GLY A 59 24.52 1.17 -21.57
N HIS A 60 23.56 1.82 -22.23
CA HIS A 60 23.34 3.26 -22.04
C HIS A 60 22.73 3.56 -20.67
N ALA A 61 23.12 4.71 -20.11
CA ALA A 61 22.41 5.35 -19.01
C ALA A 61 21.39 6.34 -19.56
N GLU A 62 20.25 6.46 -18.89
CA GLU A 62 19.40 7.63 -18.98
C GLU A 62 20.11 8.82 -18.32
N ALA A 63 20.27 9.90 -19.06
CA ALA A 63 21.03 11.06 -18.60
C ALA A 63 20.38 12.38 -19.02
N ALA A 64 20.66 13.42 -18.24
CA ALA A 64 20.39 14.80 -18.58
C ALA A 64 21.68 15.52 -18.95
N ARG A 65 21.67 16.20 -20.09
CA ARG A 65 22.70 17.11 -20.57
C ARG A 65 22.28 18.54 -20.26
N ILE A 66 23.13 19.24 -19.51
CA ILE A 66 22.91 20.62 -19.06
C ILE A 66 23.95 21.51 -19.73
N GLU A 67 23.49 22.46 -20.54
CA GLU A 67 24.30 23.56 -21.05
C GLU A 67 24.20 24.74 -20.08
N PHE A 68 25.32 25.28 -19.62
CA PHE A 68 25.36 26.33 -18.59
C PHE A 68 26.41 27.41 -18.91
N ASP A 69 26.20 28.59 -18.34
CA ASP A 69 27.16 29.70 -18.36
C ASP A 69 28.12 29.58 -17.17
N PRO A 70 29.41 29.22 -17.38
CA PRO A 70 30.39 29.06 -16.31
C PRO A 70 30.73 30.37 -15.58
N ALA A 71 30.32 31.53 -16.12
CA ALA A 71 30.43 32.81 -15.40
C ALA A 71 29.36 32.98 -14.31
N GLN A 72 28.25 32.23 -14.38
CA GLN A 72 27.12 32.31 -13.45
C GLN A 72 26.95 31.04 -12.61
N LEU A 73 27.28 29.87 -13.17
CA LEU A 73 27.08 28.56 -12.55
C LEU A 73 28.35 27.71 -12.66
N GLY A 74 28.90 27.30 -11.53
CA GLY A 74 30.12 26.49 -11.51
C GLY A 74 29.86 25.00 -11.73
N TYR A 75 30.77 24.29 -12.40
CA TYR A 75 30.66 22.84 -12.55
C TYR A 75 30.69 22.10 -11.19
N ALA A 76 31.49 22.57 -10.23
CA ALA A 76 31.52 22.00 -8.88
C ALA A 76 30.15 22.09 -8.17
N GLU A 77 29.43 23.20 -8.37
CA GLU A 77 28.08 23.41 -7.82
C GLU A 77 27.07 22.44 -8.46
N LEU A 78 27.17 22.20 -9.78
CA LEU A 78 26.36 21.20 -10.47
C LEU A 78 26.61 19.78 -9.95
N VAL A 79 27.88 19.40 -9.71
CA VAL A 79 28.24 18.09 -9.15
C VAL A 79 27.77 17.95 -7.70
N GLU A 80 27.92 18.98 -6.87
CA GLU A 80 27.42 18.94 -5.50
C GLU A 80 25.89 18.80 -5.49
N PHE A 81 25.19 19.54 -6.34
CA PHE A 81 23.74 19.46 -6.47
C PHE A 81 23.29 18.08 -6.94
N PHE A 82 23.96 17.50 -7.93
CA PHE A 82 23.73 16.13 -8.37
C PHE A 82 23.71 15.14 -7.21
N TYR A 83 24.66 15.23 -6.27
CA TYR A 83 24.71 14.35 -5.10
C TYR A 83 23.59 14.59 -4.08
N ARG A 84 22.89 15.72 -4.14
CA ARG A 84 21.75 16.03 -3.26
C ARG A 84 20.41 15.54 -3.81
N THR A 85 20.34 15.17 -5.09
CA THR A 85 19.07 14.89 -5.77
C THR A 85 18.72 13.41 -5.91
N HIS A 86 19.62 12.50 -5.54
CA HIS A 86 19.44 11.05 -5.69
C HIS A 86 20.23 10.28 -4.62
N ASN A 87 20.13 8.96 -4.60
CA ASN A 87 20.93 8.11 -3.70
C ASN A 87 22.21 7.62 -4.42
N PRO A 88 23.39 8.21 -4.20
CA PRO A 88 24.60 7.83 -4.92
C PRO A 88 25.25 6.53 -4.41
N THR A 89 24.65 5.83 -3.45
CA THR A 89 25.20 4.61 -2.83
C THR A 89 24.54 3.33 -3.34
N THR A 90 23.55 3.42 -4.22
CA THR A 90 22.83 2.29 -4.81
C THR A 90 23.36 2.02 -6.23
N LEU A 91 23.88 0.82 -6.44
CA LEU A 91 24.34 0.37 -7.76
C LEU A 91 23.13 0.09 -8.65
N ASP A 92 23.13 0.64 -9.87
CA ASP A 92 22.13 0.37 -10.92
C ASP A 92 20.67 0.49 -10.46
N ARG A 93 20.40 1.42 -9.52
CA ARG A 93 19.07 1.65 -8.96
C ARG A 93 18.92 3.06 -8.43
N GLN A 94 17.78 3.70 -8.70
CA GLN A 94 17.33 4.93 -8.01
C GLN A 94 15.85 4.83 -7.70
N GLY A 95 15.47 4.82 -6.41
CA GLY A 95 14.11 4.49 -6.02
C GLY A 95 13.70 3.12 -6.58
N ASN A 96 12.54 3.07 -7.24
CA ASN A 96 11.99 1.88 -7.88
C ASN A 96 12.56 1.61 -9.29
N ASP A 97 13.32 2.55 -9.86
CA ASP A 97 13.93 2.38 -11.16
C ASP A 97 15.17 1.47 -11.04
N VAL A 98 15.01 0.18 -11.40
CA VAL A 98 16.06 -0.85 -11.29
C VAL A 98 16.61 -1.26 -12.65
N GLY A 99 17.91 -1.06 -12.87
CA GLY A 99 18.62 -1.48 -14.06
C GLY A 99 19.86 -0.62 -14.36
N PRO A 100 20.78 -1.11 -15.18
CA PRO A 100 22.02 -0.40 -15.52
C PRO A 100 21.76 0.95 -16.20
N GLN A 101 20.60 1.13 -16.83
CA GLN A 101 20.20 2.42 -17.41
C GLN A 101 19.92 3.50 -16.35
N TYR A 102 19.64 3.11 -15.11
CA TYR A 102 19.32 4.00 -13.99
C TYR A 102 20.50 4.20 -13.03
N ARG A 103 21.70 3.75 -13.42
CA ARG A 103 22.92 3.91 -12.63
C ARG A 103 23.26 5.38 -12.36
N SER A 104 23.87 5.64 -11.21
CA SER A 104 24.44 6.96 -10.92
C SER A 104 25.77 7.13 -11.68
N ALA A 105 25.84 8.14 -12.56
CA ALA A 105 27.05 8.44 -13.31
C ALA A 105 27.21 9.94 -13.64
N ILE A 106 28.46 10.39 -13.69
CA ILE A 106 28.87 11.71 -14.18
C ILE A 106 29.70 11.50 -15.45
N PHE A 107 29.24 12.06 -16.56
CA PHE A 107 29.91 12.01 -17.85
C PHE A 107 30.62 13.34 -18.11
N THR A 108 31.94 13.34 -18.01
CA THR A 108 32.78 14.55 -18.00
C THR A 108 33.22 14.93 -19.41
N HIS A 109 33.12 16.21 -19.76
CA HIS A 109 33.44 16.73 -21.11
C HIS A 109 34.86 17.31 -21.22
N SER A 110 35.60 17.36 -20.12
CA SER A 110 36.99 17.82 -20.10
C SER A 110 37.78 17.19 -18.94
N PRO A 111 39.13 17.17 -19.01
CA PRO A 111 39.96 16.73 -17.88
C PRO A 111 39.74 17.57 -16.61
N GLU A 112 39.38 18.84 -16.77
CA GLU A 112 39.09 19.72 -15.63
C GLU A 112 37.76 19.35 -14.96
N GLN A 113 36.73 19.01 -15.75
CA GLN A 113 35.49 18.46 -15.19
C GLN A 113 35.73 17.14 -14.46
N GLU A 114 36.57 16.25 -15.00
CA GLU A 114 36.93 15.00 -14.33
C GLU A 114 37.61 15.24 -12.99
N ARG A 115 38.56 16.18 -12.94
CA ARG A 115 39.25 16.58 -11.71
C ARG A 115 38.26 17.12 -10.67
N ILE A 116 37.43 18.09 -11.08
CA ILE A 116 36.43 18.71 -10.19
C ILE A 116 35.41 17.68 -9.70
N ALA A 117 34.91 16.81 -10.59
CA ALA A 117 33.95 15.78 -10.21
C ALA A 117 34.55 14.88 -9.12
N LYS A 118 35.78 14.38 -9.31
CA LYS A 118 36.46 13.54 -8.32
C LYS A 118 36.67 14.24 -6.97
N GLU A 119 37.05 15.52 -7.00
CA GLU A 119 37.24 16.31 -5.77
C GLU A 119 35.93 16.49 -5.02
N VAL A 120 34.87 16.96 -5.70
CA VAL A 120 33.56 17.15 -5.08
C VAL A 120 32.98 15.82 -4.58
N THR A 121 33.11 14.73 -5.33
CA THR A 121 32.70 13.39 -4.88
C THR A 121 33.41 12.98 -3.59
N ALA A 122 34.72 13.21 -3.49
CA ALA A 122 35.49 12.88 -2.30
C ALA A 122 35.08 13.74 -1.09
N GLU A 123 34.83 15.04 -1.30
CA GLU A 123 34.33 15.93 -0.24
C GLU A 123 32.93 15.51 0.24
N VAL A 124 32.04 15.19 -0.69
CA VAL A 124 30.68 14.73 -0.40
C VAL A 124 30.71 13.38 0.34
N GLN A 125 31.55 12.44 -0.10
CA GLN A 125 31.78 11.15 0.57
C GLN A 125 32.18 11.37 2.03
N ALA A 126 33.26 12.13 2.26
CA ALA A 126 33.81 12.38 3.59
C ALA A 126 32.82 13.09 4.52
N LYS A 127 32.05 14.04 3.99
CA LYS A 127 31.15 14.88 4.78
C LYS A 127 29.81 14.23 5.07
N HIS A 128 29.25 13.48 4.13
CA HIS A 128 27.84 13.07 4.18
C HIS A 128 27.61 11.55 4.24
N PHE A 129 28.58 10.74 3.80
CA PHE A 129 28.42 9.29 3.65
C PHE A 129 29.35 8.49 4.57
N ASP A 130 30.60 8.90 4.78
CA ASP A 130 31.53 8.27 5.72
C ASP A 130 30.98 8.20 7.16
N PRO A 131 30.36 9.26 7.73
CA PRO A 131 29.78 9.19 9.07
C PRO A 131 28.63 8.18 9.19
N LYS A 132 28.05 7.75 8.07
CA LYS A 132 26.95 6.78 7.99
C LYS A 132 27.43 5.38 7.61
N GLY A 133 28.73 5.19 7.37
CA GLY A 133 29.27 3.92 6.88
C GLY A 133 28.83 3.55 5.46
N LEU A 134 28.41 4.54 4.66
CA LEU A 134 27.94 4.33 3.29
C LEU A 134 29.01 4.77 2.29
N LYS A 135 29.05 4.12 1.11
CA LYS A 135 30.01 4.42 0.04
C LYS A 135 29.29 4.85 -1.23
N ILE A 136 29.71 5.98 -1.80
CA ILE A 136 29.30 6.44 -3.12
C ILE A 136 29.80 5.45 -4.18
N VAL A 137 28.89 5.00 -5.04
CA VAL A 137 29.16 4.09 -6.17
C VAL A 137 28.99 4.77 -7.53
N THR A 138 28.74 6.09 -7.55
CA THR A 138 28.67 6.90 -8.77
C THR A 138 29.91 6.71 -9.65
N SER A 139 29.69 6.37 -10.91
CA SER A 139 30.77 6.27 -11.90
C SER A 139 31.13 7.65 -12.46
N ILE A 140 32.42 7.97 -12.56
CA ILE A 140 32.91 9.19 -13.23
C ILE A 140 33.64 8.75 -14.49
N LEU A 141 33.07 9.05 -15.65
CA LEU A 141 33.53 8.55 -16.95
C LEU A 141 33.65 9.70 -17.95
N PRO A 142 34.56 9.63 -18.94
CA PRO A 142 34.54 10.58 -20.04
C PRO A 142 33.22 10.49 -20.82
N ALA A 143 32.68 11.63 -21.24
CA ALA A 143 31.48 11.66 -22.06
C ALA A 143 31.74 11.00 -23.42
N GLY A 144 30.89 10.03 -23.77
CA GLY A 144 30.90 9.36 -25.07
C GLY A 144 29.86 9.94 -26.03
N ASP A 145 29.40 9.10 -26.96
CA ASP A 145 28.31 9.47 -27.87
C ASP A 145 27.03 9.81 -27.12
N TRP A 146 26.23 10.71 -27.71
CA TRP A 146 24.98 11.18 -27.15
C TRP A 146 23.83 11.00 -28.11
N TRP A 147 22.79 10.34 -27.62
CA TRP A 147 21.58 10.07 -28.36
C TRP A 147 20.43 10.79 -27.66
N ALA A 148 20.00 11.91 -28.22
CA ALA A 148 18.86 12.65 -27.68
C ALA A 148 17.62 11.76 -27.69
N ALA A 149 16.87 11.73 -26.59
CA ALA A 149 15.58 11.09 -26.56
C ALA A 149 14.56 11.89 -27.38
N ASP A 150 13.48 11.23 -27.81
CA ASP A 150 12.42 11.85 -28.59
C ASP A 150 11.82 13.08 -27.89
N GLU A 151 11.26 14.01 -28.66
CA GLU A 151 10.68 15.28 -28.16
C GLU A 151 9.60 15.07 -27.08
N SER A 152 8.92 13.92 -27.09
CA SER A 152 7.97 13.54 -26.04
C SER A 152 8.62 13.44 -24.66
N HIS A 153 9.90 13.06 -24.55
CA HIS A 153 10.64 12.92 -23.29
C HIS A 153 11.29 14.23 -22.82
N GLN A 154 11.49 15.21 -23.71
CA GLN A 154 12.11 16.49 -23.36
C GLN A 154 11.17 17.32 -22.49
N LEU A 155 11.65 17.85 -21.37
CA LEU A 155 10.87 18.61 -20.39
C LEU A 155 9.59 17.87 -19.95
N TYR A 156 9.65 16.53 -19.88
CA TYR A 156 8.48 15.68 -19.72
C TYR A 156 7.61 16.08 -18.53
N LEU A 157 8.20 16.31 -17.35
CA LEU A 157 7.47 16.70 -16.13
C LEU A 157 6.94 18.14 -16.16
N PHE A 158 7.47 19.01 -17.03
CA PHE A 158 6.87 20.33 -17.29
C PHE A 158 5.68 20.23 -18.25
N LYS A 159 5.72 19.30 -19.22
CA LYS A 159 4.64 19.01 -20.17
C LYS A 159 3.50 18.22 -19.51
N ASN A 160 3.85 17.34 -18.56
CA ASN A 160 2.93 16.46 -17.85
C ASN A 160 3.02 16.71 -16.33
N PRO A 161 2.55 17.86 -15.82
CA PRO A 161 2.64 18.20 -14.40
C PRO A 161 1.86 17.25 -13.48
N ASN A 162 0.96 16.43 -14.06
CA ASN A 162 0.18 15.42 -13.36
C ASN A 162 0.81 14.01 -13.44
N PHE A 163 1.87 13.81 -14.23
CA PHE A 163 2.49 12.48 -14.39
C PHE A 163 3.36 12.08 -13.21
N ALA A 164 3.89 13.06 -12.51
CA ALA A 164 4.24 12.94 -11.11
C ALA A 164 3.58 14.15 -10.47
N PRO A 165 2.44 14.01 -9.78
CA PRO A 165 1.79 15.21 -9.33
C PRO A 165 2.69 15.82 -8.24
N ALA A 166 3.01 17.10 -8.41
CA ALA A 166 3.94 17.85 -7.55
C ALA A 166 3.56 17.82 -6.06
N ASP A 167 2.36 17.32 -5.75
CA ASP A 167 1.80 17.13 -4.43
C ASP A 167 1.99 15.72 -3.86
N PHE A 168 2.54 14.71 -4.55
CA PHE A 168 2.57 13.33 -3.99
C PHE A 168 3.86 12.95 -3.25
N TYR A 169 5.00 13.59 -3.57
CA TYR A 169 6.16 13.56 -2.67
C TYR A 169 5.91 14.31 -1.35
N CYS A 170 4.79 15.03 -1.21
CA CYS A 170 4.48 15.76 0.01
C CYS A 170 4.13 14.82 1.17
N PHE A 171 3.45 13.69 0.93
CA PHE A 171 2.94 12.85 2.02
C PHE A 171 4.05 12.17 2.83
N SER A 172 5.03 11.58 2.15
CA SER A 172 6.21 11.00 2.81
C SER A 172 7.11 12.08 3.45
N ALA A 173 7.07 13.31 2.94
CA ALA A 173 7.76 14.48 3.51
C ALA A 173 7.02 15.10 4.72
N HIS A 174 5.73 14.84 4.89
CA HIS A 174 4.92 15.33 6.01
C HIS A 174 5.15 14.46 7.26
N ARG A 175 6.22 14.78 8.00
CA ARG A 175 6.62 14.08 9.25
C ARG A 175 5.55 14.05 10.35
N GLU A 176 4.53 14.89 10.25
CA GLU A 176 3.41 14.96 11.19
C GLU A 176 2.17 14.16 10.74
N LEU A 177 2.20 13.59 9.53
CA LEU A 177 1.08 12.81 9.00
C LEU A 177 0.95 11.50 9.78
N LYS A 178 -0.14 11.40 10.53
CA LYS A 178 -0.44 10.26 11.43
C LYS A 178 -1.54 9.36 10.92
N SER A 179 -2.43 9.87 10.08
CA SER A 179 -3.58 9.13 9.58
C SER A 179 -3.73 9.39 8.10
N VAL A 180 -3.88 8.31 7.33
CA VAL A 180 -4.09 8.34 5.89
C VAL A 180 -5.26 7.44 5.57
N GLN A 181 -6.19 7.99 4.77
CA GLN A 181 -7.26 7.24 4.15
C GLN A 181 -7.13 7.39 2.64
N ILE A 182 -7.04 6.26 1.95
CA ILE A 182 -7.06 6.19 0.49
C ILE A 182 -8.32 5.45 0.10
N SER A 183 -9.13 6.09 -0.74
CA SER A 183 -10.31 5.48 -1.34
C SER A 183 -10.14 5.55 -2.85
N ASN A 184 -10.05 4.40 -3.52
CA ASN A 184 -10.05 4.31 -4.97
C ASN A 184 -11.43 3.84 -5.45
N GLY A 185 -12.06 4.62 -6.34
CA GLY A 185 -13.28 4.22 -7.03
C GLY A 185 -12.93 3.57 -8.38
N PHE A 186 -13.73 2.63 -8.83
CA PHE A 186 -13.52 1.95 -10.10
C PHE A 186 -13.54 2.93 -11.28
N VAL A 187 -12.45 3.02 -12.04
CA VAL A 187 -12.44 3.67 -13.37
C VAL A 187 -12.38 2.57 -14.41
N SER A 188 -13.54 2.21 -14.96
CA SER A 188 -13.63 1.30 -16.10
C SER A 188 -13.02 1.96 -17.34
N THR A 189 -11.73 1.72 -17.60
CA THR A 189 -11.18 1.86 -18.93
C THR A 189 -11.44 0.54 -19.64
N GLY A 190 -12.53 0.47 -20.42
CA GLY A 190 -12.94 -0.77 -21.08
C GLY A 190 -11.77 -1.48 -21.78
N GLU A 191 -11.78 -2.82 -21.66
CA GLU A 191 -10.81 -3.81 -22.15
C GLU A 191 -9.55 -4.01 -21.28
N ASP A 192 -9.54 -5.15 -20.57
CA ASP A 192 -8.45 -6.01 -20.08
C ASP A 192 -7.23 -5.44 -19.32
N GLU A 193 -7.09 -4.13 -19.15
CA GLU A 193 -6.05 -3.53 -18.32
C GLU A 193 -6.71 -2.81 -17.14
N VAL A 194 -6.81 -3.50 -16.00
CA VAL A 194 -6.93 -2.79 -14.71
C VAL A 194 -5.64 -2.01 -14.58
N GLU A 195 -5.65 -0.72 -14.93
CA GLU A 195 -4.51 0.16 -14.76
C GLU A 195 -4.21 0.23 -13.25
N ASN A 196 -3.31 -0.64 -12.78
CA ASN A 196 -3.01 -0.74 -11.36
C ASN A 196 -2.13 0.45 -11.00
N TRP A 197 -2.75 1.50 -10.47
CA TRP A 197 -2.07 2.72 -10.04
C TRP A 197 -0.96 2.43 -9.01
N MET A 198 -1.02 1.30 -8.29
CA MET A 198 0.06 0.86 -7.41
C MET A 198 1.34 0.47 -8.16
N ASP A 199 1.24 -0.06 -9.39
CA ASP A 199 2.39 -0.34 -10.27
C ASP A 199 3.12 0.96 -10.62
N ARG A 200 2.39 2.07 -10.69
CA ARG A 200 2.93 3.38 -11.08
C ARG A 200 3.52 4.15 -9.91
N LEU A 201 3.06 3.89 -8.69
CA LEU A 201 3.33 4.75 -7.54
C LEU A 201 3.49 3.99 -6.19
N PRO A 202 4.40 3.01 -6.05
CA PRO A 202 4.62 2.29 -4.78
C PRO A 202 5.03 3.21 -3.63
N GLU A 203 5.73 4.31 -3.95
CA GLU A 203 6.19 5.32 -2.99
C GLU A 203 5.04 6.05 -2.26
N LEU A 204 3.80 5.97 -2.78
CA LEU A 204 2.61 6.56 -2.13
C LEU A 204 2.30 5.96 -0.77
N LEU A 205 2.74 4.73 -0.54
CA LEU A 205 2.49 4.04 0.72
C LEU A 205 3.66 4.13 1.69
N VAL A 206 4.68 4.94 1.41
CA VAL A 206 5.82 5.12 2.32
C VAL A 206 5.57 6.30 3.25
N PHE A 207 5.38 6.03 4.53
CA PHE A 207 5.14 7.04 5.55
C PHE A 207 6.09 6.89 6.73
N THR A 208 6.49 7.98 7.38
CA THR A 208 7.50 7.92 8.46
C THR A 208 6.93 7.94 9.88
N ASN A 209 5.66 8.33 10.05
CA ASN A 209 5.04 8.53 11.36
C ASN A 209 3.57 8.09 11.42
N LEU A 210 3.19 7.18 10.52
CA LEU A 210 1.81 6.74 10.39
C LEU A 210 1.39 5.92 11.61
N THR A 211 0.21 6.24 12.12
CA THR A 211 -0.47 5.53 13.22
C THR A 211 -1.76 4.89 12.74
N HIS A 212 -2.42 5.44 11.71
CA HIS A 212 -3.69 4.93 11.20
C HIS A 212 -3.64 4.90 9.67
N PHE A 213 -3.89 3.73 9.09
CA PHE A 213 -4.05 3.56 7.66
C PHE A 213 -5.40 2.94 7.36
N LEU A 214 -6.15 3.56 6.44
CA LEU A 214 -7.34 2.99 5.86
C LEU A 214 -7.18 2.96 4.34
N PHE A 215 -7.39 1.79 3.76
CA PHE A 215 -7.45 1.59 2.32
C PHE A 215 -8.82 1.05 1.94
N LYS A 216 -9.54 1.75 1.07
CA LYS A 216 -10.77 1.26 0.44
C LYS A 216 -10.57 1.17 -1.07
N SER A 217 -10.85 0.02 -1.66
CA SER A 217 -10.80 -0.16 -3.12
C SER A 217 -11.97 -1.02 -3.62
N GLU A 218 -12.46 -0.68 -4.81
CA GLU A 218 -13.33 -1.52 -5.62
C GLU A 218 -12.44 -2.36 -6.55
N ALA A 219 -12.29 -3.65 -6.25
CA ALA A 219 -11.34 -4.60 -6.82
C ALA A 219 -9.84 -4.24 -6.61
N MET A 220 -9.01 -5.27 -6.40
CA MET A 220 -7.55 -5.13 -6.40
C MET A 220 -6.90 -6.46 -6.77
N GLY A 221 -5.99 -6.46 -7.76
CA GLY A 221 -5.27 -7.67 -8.15
C GLY A 221 -4.15 -8.02 -7.17
N ASN A 222 -3.98 -9.31 -6.86
CA ASN A 222 -2.78 -9.84 -6.20
C ASN A 222 -1.60 -9.89 -7.19
N ASN A 223 -0.95 -8.75 -7.42
CA ASN A 223 0.26 -8.67 -8.24
C ASN A 223 1.49 -8.26 -7.40
N ASP A 224 2.69 -8.42 -7.97
CA ASP A 224 3.96 -8.12 -7.27
C ASP A 224 4.01 -6.68 -6.75
N SER A 225 3.50 -5.71 -7.52
CA SER A 225 3.53 -4.29 -7.13
C SER A 225 2.69 -4.00 -5.88
N TYR A 226 1.53 -4.62 -5.75
CA TYR A 226 0.71 -4.52 -4.55
C TYR A 226 1.48 -5.07 -3.33
N ILE A 227 2.12 -6.24 -3.48
CA ILE A 227 2.89 -6.88 -2.41
C ILE A 227 4.02 -5.96 -1.97
N GLU A 228 4.79 -5.42 -2.92
CA GLU A 228 5.88 -4.48 -2.65
C GLU A 228 5.40 -3.19 -1.97
N ALA A 229 4.29 -2.61 -2.43
CA ALA A 229 3.76 -1.36 -1.91
C ALA A 229 3.27 -1.51 -0.46
N MET A 230 2.52 -2.57 -0.15
CA MET A 230 2.06 -2.83 1.21
C MET A 230 3.18 -3.28 2.14
N THR A 231 4.15 -4.06 1.64
CA THR A 231 5.34 -4.42 2.42
C THR A 231 6.08 -3.15 2.83
N SER A 232 6.34 -2.25 1.88
CA SER A 232 6.99 -0.96 2.11
C SER A 232 6.21 -0.07 3.10
N LEU A 233 4.87 -0.07 3.02
CA LEU A 233 4.01 0.63 3.97
C LEU A 233 4.23 0.18 5.41
N LEU A 234 4.20 -1.14 5.61
CA LEU A 234 4.27 -1.73 6.94
C LEU A 234 5.69 -1.58 7.52
N GLU A 235 6.73 -1.80 6.70
CA GLU A 235 8.13 -1.58 7.10
C GLU A 235 8.42 -0.12 7.45
N SER A 236 7.87 0.83 6.71
CA SER A 236 8.07 2.26 6.95
C SER A 236 7.24 2.80 8.13
N SER A 237 6.21 2.06 8.58
CA SER A 237 5.25 2.50 9.61
C SER A 237 5.35 1.72 10.95
N PRO A 238 6.49 1.71 11.66
CA PRO A 238 6.65 0.94 12.90
C PRO A 238 5.78 1.42 14.07
N SER A 239 5.16 2.60 13.95
CA SER A 239 4.23 3.16 14.94
C SER A 239 2.76 2.91 14.62
N LEU A 240 2.45 2.08 13.62
CA LEU A 240 1.08 1.81 13.20
C LEU A 240 0.25 1.21 14.35
N GLU A 241 -0.85 1.86 14.66
CA GLU A 241 -1.85 1.48 15.66
C GLU A 241 -3.09 0.86 15.02
N SER A 242 -3.43 1.29 13.80
CA SER A 242 -4.59 0.83 13.05
C SER A 242 -4.27 0.59 11.58
N LEU A 243 -4.57 -0.62 11.11
CA LEU A 243 -4.54 -1.01 9.70
C LEU A 243 -5.94 -1.49 9.30
N ILE A 244 -6.58 -0.79 8.37
CA ILE A 244 -7.88 -1.14 7.82
C ILE A 244 -7.76 -1.24 6.31
N LEU A 245 -8.15 -2.38 5.77
CA LEU A 245 -8.16 -2.70 4.36
C LEU A 245 -9.59 -3.15 4.07
N ASN A 246 -10.30 -2.46 3.18
CA ASN A 246 -11.65 -2.81 2.78
C ASN A 246 -11.70 -2.93 1.26
N ILE A 247 -11.86 -4.14 0.74
CA ILE A 247 -11.75 -4.42 -0.69
C ILE A 247 -13.01 -5.13 -1.14
N GLU A 248 -13.86 -4.40 -1.84
CA GLU A 248 -15.16 -4.87 -2.34
C GLU A 248 -14.98 -5.30 -3.81
N ASP A 249 -15.32 -6.54 -4.20
CA ASP A 249 -15.38 -6.94 -5.62
C ASP A 249 -16.74 -6.54 -6.21
N VAL A 250 -16.73 -5.82 -7.33
CA VAL A 250 -17.94 -5.36 -8.04
C VAL A 250 -18.34 -6.32 -9.18
N GLY A 251 -17.64 -7.45 -9.35
CA GLY A 251 -18.14 -8.54 -10.17
C GLY A 251 -17.05 -9.40 -10.78
N LYS A 252 -17.04 -10.68 -10.39
CA LYS A 252 -16.41 -11.81 -11.08
C LYS A 252 -14.92 -11.61 -11.41
N SER A 253 -14.16 -10.92 -10.57
CA SER A 253 -12.71 -10.90 -10.72
C SER A 253 -12.14 -12.10 -9.97
N ALA A 254 -11.40 -12.97 -10.66
CA ALA A 254 -10.77 -14.18 -10.08
C ALA A 254 -9.61 -13.87 -9.10
N TRP A 255 -9.60 -12.68 -8.49
CA TRP A 255 -8.45 -12.08 -7.82
C TRP A 255 -8.83 -11.51 -6.46
N ALA A 256 -9.33 -12.37 -5.58
CA ALA A 256 -9.53 -11.98 -4.18
C ALA A 256 -8.21 -11.58 -3.52
N TYR A 257 -8.26 -10.50 -2.74
CA TYR A 257 -7.08 -9.89 -2.13
C TYR A 257 -6.59 -10.69 -0.93
N SER A 258 -5.34 -11.14 -0.89
CA SER A 258 -4.81 -11.75 0.34
C SER A 258 -3.72 -10.88 0.96
N LEU A 259 -3.78 -10.70 2.28
CA LEU A 259 -2.67 -10.09 3.02
C LEU A 259 -1.51 -11.09 3.19
N THR A 260 -1.75 -12.39 2.98
CA THR A 260 -0.78 -13.47 3.22
C THR A 260 0.53 -13.27 2.45
N PRO A 261 0.55 -12.99 1.13
CA PRO A 261 1.80 -12.73 0.40
C PRO A 261 2.60 -11.52 0.94
N VAL A 262 1.92 -10.49 1.46
CA VAL A 262 2.58 -9.35 2.11
C VAL A 262 3.23 -9.77 3.42
N LEU A 263 2.55 -10.59 4.21
CA LEU A 263 3.10 -11.11 5.47
C LEU A 263 4.30 -12.04 5.24
N GLU A 264 4.26 -12.83 4.17
CA GLU A 264 5.39 -13.66 3.74
C GLU A 264 6.60 -12.79 3.36
N ALA A 265 6.38 -11.71 2.59
CA ALA A 265 7.43 -10.79 2.18
C ALA A 265 8.08 -10.05 3.37
N LEU A 266 7.29 -9.68 4.38
CA LEU A 266 7.78 -9.07 5.63
C LEU A 266 8.59 -10.06 6.49
N GLY A 267 8.28 -11.35 6.39
CA GLY A 267 8.94 -12.43 7.11
C GLY A 267 8.49 -12.62 8.57
N ASP A 268 8.86 -13.76 9.13
CA ASP A 268 8.31 -14.28 10.40
C ASP A 268 8.69 -13.49 11.65
N GLN A 269 9.66 -12.58 11.55
CA GLN A 269 10.14 -11.76 12.67
C GLN A 269 9.50 -10.36 12.69
N PHE A 270 8.70 -10.01 11.68
CA PHE A 270 8.09 -8.70 11.59
C PHE A 270 7.00 -8.49 12.66
N VAL A 271 7.05 -7.34 13.32
CA VAL A 271 6.12 -6.95 14.40
C VAL A 271 5.82 -5.45 14.34
N LEU A 272 4.54 -5.11 14.45
CA LEU A 272 4.01 -3.78 14.70
C LEU A 272 3.61 -3.66 16.17
N PRO A 273 4.49 -3.17 17.07
CA PRO A 273 4.31 -3.27 18.52
C PRO A 273 3.12 -2.48 19.07
N ARG A 274 2.62 -1.50 18.30
CA ARG A 274 1.51 -0.62 18.65
C ARG A 274 0.19 -1.03 18.02
N LEU A 275 0.16 -2.03 17.15
CA LEU A 275 -1.06 -2.43 16.45
C LEU A 275 -2.14 -2.82 17.46
N ARG A 276 -3.32 -2.22 17.30
CA ARG A 276 -4.55 -2.45 18.09
C ARG A 276 -5.74 -2.75 17.19
N THR A 277 -5.72 -2.26 15.95
CA THR A 277 -6.76 -2.51 14.96
C THR A 277 -6.14 -3.15 13.72
N LEU A 278 -6.64 -4.32 13.33
CA LEU A 278 -6.35 -4.99 12.08
C LEU A 278 -7.67 -5.42 11.46
N ARG A 279 -8.10 -4.77 10.39
CA ARG A 279 -9.31 -5.15 9.65
C ARG A 279 -8.95 -5.38 8.19
N ILE A 280 -9.28 -6.54 7.67
CA ILE A 280 -9.10 -6.95 6.28
C ILE A 280 -10.49 -7.39 5.81
N LEU A 281 -11.30 -6.45 5.34
CA LEU A 281 -12.72 -6.65 5.05
C LEU A 281 -12.97 -6.77 3.55
N GLY A 282 -14.15 -7.33 3.21
CA GLY A 282 -14.58 -7.57 1.84
C GLY A 282 -14.09 -8.92 1.31
N ASP A 283 -13.81 -9.00 0.00
CA ASP A 283 -13.54 -10.24 -0.72
C ASP A 283 -12.04 -10.55 -0.71
N VAL A 284 -11.56 -10.96 0.46
CA VAL A 284 -10.12 -10.96 0.76
C VAL A 284 -9.55 -12.37 0.96
N GLU A 285 -9.86 -13.06 2.06
CA GLU A 285 -9.20 -14.32 2.36
C GLU A 285 -9.82 -15.48 1.56
N THR A 286 -8.98 -16.20 0.81
CA THR A 286 -9.36 -17.34 -0.03
C THR A 286 -8.90 -18.68 0.53
N GLU A 287 -7.88 -18.69 1.39
CA GLU A 287 -7.29 -19.90 1.96
C GLU A 287 -7.65 -20.09 3.44
N TRP A 288 -8.93 -19.85 3.79
CA TRP A 288 -9.43 -19.98 5.16
C TRP A 288 -9.16 -21.34 5.80
N TYR A 289 -9.23 -22.43 5.03
CA TYR A 289 -8.87 -23.77 5.50
C TYR A 289 -7.44 -23.84 6.05
N ARG A 290 -6.49 -23.12 5.42
CA ARG A 290 -5.10 -23.02 5.90
C ARG A 290 -5.00 -22.15 7.12
N PHE A 291 -5.75 -21.04 7.19
CA PHE A 291 -5.81 -20.25 8.42
C PHE A 291 -6.26 -21.08 9.63
N ALA A 292 -7.27 -21.94 9.45
CA ALA A 292 -7.77 -22.83 10.50
C ALA A 292 -6.77 -23.95 10.85
N ASP A 293 -6.27 -24.69 9.86
CA ASP A 293 -5.51 -25.93 10.08
C ASP A 293 -3.99 -25.75 10.16
N ASP A 294 -3.42 -24.77 9.47
CA ASP A 294 -1.98 -24.58 9.34
C ASP A 294 -1.48 -23.53 10.35
N THR A 295 -0.84 -24.01 11.43
CA THR A 295 -0.20 -23.15 12.45
C THR A 295 0.89 -22.25 11.90
N THR A 296 1.43 -22.57 10.72
CA THR A 296 2.47 -21.79 10.05
C THR A 296 1.88 -20.80 9.05
N TYR A 297 0.57 -20.78 8.86
CA TYR A 297 -0.09 -19.86 7.95
C TYR A 297 0.27 -18.40 8.31
N PRO A 298 0.76 -17.58 7.35
CA PRO A 298 1.37 -16.28 7.66
C PRO A 298 0.48 -15.34 8.48
N LEU A 299 -0.82 -15.28 8.18
CA LEU A 299 -1.76 -14.47 8.93
C LEU A 299 -1.93 -14.96 10.37
N ARG A 300 -2.00 -16.28 10.58
CA ARG A 300 -2.11 -16.88 11.91
C ARG A 300 -0.84 -16.61 12.73
N ALA A 301 0.32 -16.85 12.13
CA ALA A 301 1.61 -16.56 12.76
C ALA A 301 1.74 -15.06 13.11
N PHE A 302 1.23 -14.17 12.24
CA PHE A 302 1.18 -12.74 12.51
C PHE A 302 0.29 -12.42 13.71
N LEU A 303 -0.92 -12.98 13.82
CA LEU A 303 -1.80 -12.75 14.97
C LEU A 303 -1.17 -13.19 16.30
N VAL A 304 -0.50 -14.34 16.33
CA VAL A 304 0.24 -14.84 17.51
C VAL A 304 1.30 -13.84 17.98
N ARG A 305 1.95 -13.13 17.05
CA ARG A 305 2.93 -12.06 17.37
C ARG A 305 2.29 -10.76 17.83
N HIS A 306 0.98 -10.57 17.62
CA HIS A 306 0.24 -9.34 17.91
C HIS A 306 -0.93 -9.55 18.89
N PRO A 307 -0.71 -10.14 20.09
CA PRO A 307 -1.78 -10.52 21.01
C PRO A 307 -2.55 -9.34 21.62
N ARG A 308 -2.16 -8.11 21.32
CA ARG A 308 -2.78 -6.87 21.82
C ARG A 308 -3.79 -6.26 20.83
N ILE A 309 -4.02 -6.88 19.67
CA ILE A 309 -5.09 -6.47 18.77
C ILE A 309 -6.43 -6.56 19.53
N ARG A 310 -7.18 -5.46 19.52
CA ARG A 310 -8.50 -5.33 20.15
C ARG A 310 -9.64 -5.25 19.15
N ASN A 311 -9.37 -4.72 17.97
CA ASN A 311 -10.32 -4.66 16.87
C ASN A 311 -9.79 -5.49 15.72
N PHE A 312 -10.36 -6.67 15.53
CA PHE A 312 -10.01 -7.59 14.46
C PHE A 312 -11.17 -7.72 13.48
N GLY A 313 -10.86 -7.71 12.19
CA GLY A 313 -11.85 -7.91 11.15
C GLY A 313 -11.27 -8.70 10.00
N ILE A 314 -11.99 -9.69 9.51
CA ILE A 314 -11.56 -10.48 8.36
C ILE A 314 -12.77 -10.87 7.50
N GLY A 315 -12.67 -10.66 6.19
CA GLY A 315 -13.67 -11.06 5.20
C GLY A 315 -13.33 -12.38 4.52
N LEU A 316 -14.27 -12.90 3.75
CA LEU A 316 -14.14 -14.13 2.96
C LEU A 316 -14.47 -13.81 1.50
N SER A 317 -13.70 -14.38 0.58
CA SER A 317 -13.98 -14.31 -0.86
C SER A 317 -15.14 -15.23 -1.27
N PRO A 318 -15.98 -14.85 -2.26
CA PRO A 318 -17.04 -15.71 -2.80
C PRO A 318 -16.57 -17.03 -3.39
N ASP A 319 -15.34 -17.09 -3.90
CA ASP A 319 -14.74 -18.29 -4.47
C ASP A 319 -14.07 -19.19 -3.42
N GLY A 320 -14.10 -18.80 -2.14
CA GLY A 320 -13.54 -19.60 -1.06
C GLY A 320 -14.38 -20.86 -0.79
N GLU A 321 -13.72 -21.98 -0.51
CA GLU A 321 -14.40 -23.17 0.00
C GLU A 321 -15.00 -22.87 1.38
N LEU A 322 -16.31 -23.07 1.54
CA LEU A 322 -16.97 -23.03 2.84
C LEU A 322 -16.33 -24.09 3.75
N TYR A 323 -15.90 -23.67 4.92
CA TYR A 323 -15.17 -24.49 5.88
C TYR A 323 -15.96 -24.62 7.19
N ASP A 324 -15.82 -25.74 7.89
CA ASP A 324 -16.60 -26.12 9.10
C ASP A 324 -16.25 -25.30 10.37
N GLY A 325 -15.81 -24.06 10.21
CA GLY A 325 -15.42 -23.17 11.31
C GLY A 325 -14.01 -23.43 11.83
N ILE A 326 -13.68 -22.85 12.99
CA ILE A 326 -12.39 -23.05 13.67
C ILE A 326 -12.66 -23.58 15.07
N ASP A 327 -11.73 -24.36 15.63
CA ASP A 327 -11.83 -24.77 17.04
C ASP A 327 -12.01 -23.53 17.94
N PRO A 328 -13.09 -23.46 18.78
CA PRO A 328 -13.39 -22.28 19.58
C PRO A 328 -12.30 -21.91 20.58
N ASP A 329 -11.62 -22.90 21.17
CA ASP A 329 -10.53 -22.65 22.11
C ASP A 329 -9.31 -22.08 21.39
N LEU A 330 -8.97 -22.62 20.22
CA LEU A 330 -7.92 -22.10 19.37
C LEU A 330 -8.20 -20.66 18.91
N LEU A 331 -9.43 -20.36 18.51
CA LEU A 331 -9.82 -19.00 18.12
C LEU A 331 -9.59 -18.01 19.27
N ALA A 332 -9.94 -18.41 20.50
CA ALA A 332 -9.70 -17.59 21.68
C ALA A 332 -8.22 -17.41 22.01
N GLU A 333 -7.38 -18.42 21.76
CA GLU A 333 -5.92 -18.32 21.89
C GLU A 333 -5.30 -17.38 20.85
N LEU A 334 -5.84 -17.35 19.64
CA LEU A 334 -5.35 -16.48 18.56
C LEU A 334 -5.73 -15.01 18.76
N LEU A 335 -6.88 -14.74 19.38
CA LEU A 335 -7.45 -13.39 19.50
C LEU A 335 -7.65 -12.94 20.96
N PRO A 336 -6.66 -13.11 21.85
CA PRO A 336 -6.88 -13.08 23.30
C PRO A 336 -7.32 -11.71 23.85
N SER A 337 -7.04 -10.62 23.13
CA SER A 337 -7.44 -9.26 23.52
C SER A 337 -8.56 -8.66 22.68
N VAL A 338 -9.14 -9.41 21.73
CA VAL A 338 -10.15 -8.88 20.82
C VAL A 338 -11.46 -8.62 21.55
N GLN A 339 -11.98 -7.41 21.37
CA GLN A 339 -13.25 -6.91 21.90
C GLN A 339 -14.21 -6.48 20.78
N HIS A 340 -13.68 -6.11 19.61
CA HIS A 340 -14.47 -5.79 18.42
C HIS A 340 -14.07 -6.76 17.32
N LEU A 341 -15.01 -7.58 16.87
CA LEU A 341 -14.76 -8.68 15.95
C LEU A 341 -15.70 -8.58 14.75
N ALA A 342 -15.12 -8.55 13.54
CA ALA A 342 -15.85 -8.67 12.28
C ALA A 342 -15.40 -9.94 11.53
N PHE A 343 -16.33 -10.78 11.10
CA PHE A 343 -16.01 -12.09 10.55
C PHE A 343 -17.12 -12.64 9.64
N PRO A 344 -16.79 -13.60 8.76
CA PRO A 344 -17.77 -14.22 7.88
C PRO A 344 -18.64 -15.21 8.65
N MET A 345 -19.91 -15.33 8.27
CA MET A 345 -20.93 -16.07 9.01
C MET A 345 -20.55 -17.49 9.44
N PHE A 346 -19.75 -18.21 8.64
CA PHE A 346 -19.31 -19.58 8.98
C PHE A 346 -18.52 -19.69 10.29
N LEU A 347 -17.92 -18.60 10.79
CA LEU A 347 -17.22 -18.59 12.08
C LEU A 347 -18.11 -18.28 13.27
N CYS A 348 -19.39 -17.95 13.06
CA CYS A 348 -20.25 -17.45 14.13
C CYS A 348 -20.42 -18.45 15.27
N GLU A 349 -20.67 -19.72 14.94
CA GLU A 349 -20.74 -20.80 15.93
C GLU A 349 -19.46 -20.88 16.77
N SER A 350 -18.29 -20.89 16.12
CA SER A 350 -16.99 -20.90 16.81
C SER A 350 -16.80 -19.70 17.71
N VAL A 351 -17.23 -18.51 17.27
CA VAL A 351 -17.10 -17.27 18.04
C VAL A 351 -17.97 -17.31 19.28
N VAL A 352 -19.26 -17.62 19.15
CA VAL A 352 -20.23 -17.58 20.27
C VAL A 352 -19.99 -18.70 21.29
N THR A 353 -19.37 -19.80 20.88
CA THR A 353 -18.97 -20.90 21.79
C THR A 353 -17.58 -20.73 22.40
N SER A 354 -16.77 -19.80 21.89
CA SER A 354 -15.41 -19.55 22.39
C SER A 354 -15.39 -18.73 23.68
N LYS A 355 -14.24 -18.73 24.36
CA LYS A 355 -13.97 -17.82 25.47
C LYS A 355 -13.96 -16.34 25.05
N LEU A 356 -13.85 -16.03 23.75
CA LEU A 356 -13.93 -14.64 23.28
C LEU A 356 -15.31 -14.04 23.50
N ALA A 357 -16.38 -14.84 23.42
CA ALA A 357 -17.76 -14.39 23.61
C ALA A 357 -17.93 -13.60 24.93
N LEU A 358 -17.19 -13.96 25.98
CA LEU A 358 -17.22 -13.32 27.30
C LEU A 358 -16.61 -11.90 27.34
N GLN A 359 -15.90 -11.49 26.29
CA GLN A 359 -15.23 -10.20 26.22
C GLN A 359 -15.56 -9.36 24.99
N ILE A 360 -16.26 -9.93 24.00
CA ILE A 360 -16.68 -9.19 22.81
C ILE A 360 -17.72 -8.13 23.19
N GLU A 361 -17.42 -6.90 22.79
CA GLU A 361 -18.27 -5.71 22.95
C GLU A 361 -18.97 -5.36 21.62
N THR A 362 -18.35 -5.71 20.48
CA THR A 362 -18.91 -5.50 19.15
C THR A 362 -18.72 -6.74 18.28
N LEU A 363 -19.81 -7.24 17.69
CA LEU A 363 -19.84 -8.39 16.81
C LEU A 363 -20.42 -7.96 15.45
N ALA A 364 -19.65 -8.10 14.37
CA ALA A 364 -20.11 -7.83 13.01
C ALA A 364 -20.03 -9.11 12.16
N ILE A 365 -21.18 -9.55 11.67
CA ILE A 365 -21.36 -10.78 10.91
C ILE A 365 -21.51 -10.41 9.43
N THR A 366 -20.71 -11.02 8.56
CA THR A 366 -20.68 -10.73 7.11
C THR A 366 -20.85 -12.00 6.27
N ASN A 367 -20.92 -11.84 4.94
CA ASN A 367 -20.91 -12.94 3.96
C ASN A 367 -22.09 -13.93 4.05
N LEU A 368 -23.28 -13.46 4.45
CA LEU A 368 -24.48 -14.30 4.53
C LEU A 368 -24.93 -14.83 3.15
N TYR A 369 -24.55 -14.18 2.05
CA TYR A 369 -24.90 -14.58 0.69
C TYR A 369 -24.28 -15.90 0.22
N LEU A 370 -23.35 -16.49 1.00
CA LEU A 370 -22.75 -17.79 0.69
C LEU A 370 -23.64 -18.98 1.09
N TYR A 371 -24.78 -18.72 1.73
CA TYR A 371 -25.69 -19.73 2.23
C TYR A 371 -27.00 -19.71 1.44
N ASP A 372 -27.45 -20.90 1.03
CA ASP A 372 -28.68 -21.06 0.25
C ASP A 372 -29.96 -21.09 1.14
N ASP A 373 -29.87 -21.56 2.40
CA ASP A 373 -31.05 -21.78 3.25
C ASP A 373 -30.95 -21.09 4.62
N ASP A 374 -30.28 -21.70 5.61
CA ASP A 374 -30.26 -21.26 7.00
C ASP A 374 -28.82 -21.03 7.51
N PRO A 375 -28.26 -19.80 7.36
CA PRO A 375 -26.92 -19.49 7.82
C PRO A 375 -26.80 -19.51 9.36
N PHE A 376 -27.89 -19.26 10.09
CA PHE A 376 -27.85 -19.08 11.54
C PHE A 376 -28.20 -20.34 12.34
N GLY A 377 -28.80 -21.37 11.74
CA GLY A 377 -29.19 -22.61 12.41
C GLY A 377 -28.15 -23.16 13.40
N PRO A 378 -26.90 -23.40 12.99
CA PRO A 378 -25.86 -23.89 13.90
C PRO A 378 -25.56 -22.92 15.05
N THR A 379 -25.58 -21.61 14.78
CA THR A 379 -25.36 -20.58 15.80
C THR A 379 -26.53 -20.51 16.77
N PHE A 380 -27.75 -20.61 16.27
CA PHE A 380 -28.98 -20.59 17.06
C PHE A 380 -29.04 -21.77 18.03
N GLU A 381 -28.61 -22.96 17.61
CA GLU A 381 -28.57 -24.16 18.47
C GLU A 381 -27.63 -24.03 19.68
N VAL A 382 -26.58 -23.20 19.59
CA VAL A 382 -25.56 -23.06 20.63
C VAL A 382 -25.67 -21.76 21.44
N LEU A 383 -26.40 -20.77 20.93
CA LEU A 383 -26.62 -19.51 21.64
C LEU A 383 -27.43 -19.76 22.91
N CYS A 384 -26.85 -19.39 24.05
CA CYS A 384 -27.48 -19.50 25.36
C CYS A 384 -27.74 -18.13 25.95
N GLU A 385 -28.69 -18.03 26.89
CA GLU A 385 -28.90 -16.82 27.69
C GLU A 385 -27.58 -16.37 28.35
N ASP A 386 -27.28 -15.07 28.28
CA ASP A 386 -26.05 -14.46 28.80
C ASP A 386 -24.72 -15.02 28.23
N SER A 387 -24.75 -15.72 27.09
CA SER A 387 -23.53 -16.23 26.43
C SER A 387 -22.65 -15.13 25.82
N LEU A 388 -23.21 -13.94 25.58
CA LEU A 388 -22.53 -12.75 25.04
C LEU A 388 -22.66 -11.56 26.03
N PRO A 389 -22.14 -11.70 27.27
CA PRO A 389 -22.52 -10.85 28.39
C PRO A 389 -22.02 -9.39 28.29
N LYS A 390 -21.10 -9.09 27.37
CA LYS A 390 -20.56 -7.73 27.17
C LYS A 390 -20.94 -7.13 25.82
N LEU A 391 -21.67 -7.86 24.98
CA LEU A 391 -21.99 -7.41 23.64
C LEU A 391 -22.92 -6.19 23.70
N ARG A 392 -22.46 -5.06 23.16
CA ARG A 392 -23.21 -3.81 23.06
C ARG A 392 -23.66 -3.52 21.64
N THR A 393 -22.94 -4.02 20.65
CA THR A 393 -23.22 -3.75 19.24
C THR A 393 -23.20 -5.05 18.44
N LEU A 394 -24.32 -5.37 17.81
CA LEU A 394 -24.45 -6.45 16.84
C LEU A 394 -24.70 -5.85 15.46
N GLU A 395 -23.88 -6.21 14.49
CA GLU A 395 -24.03 -5.80 13.11
C GLU A 395 -24.19 -7.03 12.20
N ILE A 396 -25.19 -7.05 11.32
CA ILE A 396 -25.44 -8.16 10.39
C ILE A 396 -25.50 -7.60 8.97
N TRP A 397 -24.46 -7.87 8.18
CA TRP A 397 -24.29 -7.30 6.84
C TRP A 397 -24.40 -8.39 5.77
N ALA A 398 -25.40 -8.27 4.90
CA ALA A 398 -25.51 -9.11 3.71
C ALA A 398 -25.16 -8.29 2.46
N SER A 399 -23.99 -8.55 1.87
CA SER A 399 -23.65 -8.06 0.53
C SER A 399 -24.21 -8.97 -0.56
N GLY A 400 -24.38 -8.46 -1.78
CA GLY A 400 -24.46 -9.30 -3.00
C GLY A 400 -25.66 -10.25 -3.13
N GLY A 401 -26.88 -9.73 -3.24
CA GLY A 401 -28.03 -10.54 -3.71
C GLY A 401 -28.46 -11.68 -2.78
N CYS A 402 -28.10 -11.62 -1.49
CA CYS A 402 -28.54 -12.55 -0.46
C CYS A 402 -30.08 -12.70 -0.46
N GLU A 403 -30.55 -13.95 -0.63
CA GLU A 403 -31.99 -14.27 -0.62
C GLU A 403 -32.50 -14.63 0.79
N TYR A 404 -31.58 -14.91 1.72
CA TYR A 404 -31.93 -15.18 3.12
C TYR A 404 -32.60 -13.96 3.76
N LYS A 405 -33.61 -14.24 4.59
CA LYS A 405 -34.29 -13.26 5.41
C LYS A 405 -33.95 -13.54 6.86
N LEU A 406 -33.47 -12.53 7.58
CA LEU A 406 -33.17 -12.63 8.99
C LEU A 406 -34.43 -12.98 9.76
N GLU A 407 -34.40 -14.17 10.38
CA GLU A 407 -35.52 -14.69 11.17
C GLU A 407 -35.63 -13.97 12.50
N THR A 408 -36.87 -13.69 12.91
CA THR A 408 -37.13 -12.98 14.18
C THR A 408 -36.61 -13.77 15.39
N GLU A 409 -36.68 -15.10 15.35
CA GLU A 409 -36.16 -15.99 16.40
C GLU A 409 -34.63 -15.85 16.59
N VAL A 410 -33.88 -15.63 15.51
CA VAL A 410 -32.42 -15.41 15.57
C VAL A 410 -32.11 -14.13 16.34
N VAL A 411 -32.87 -13.06 16.08
CA VAL A 411 -32.69 -11.79 16.80
C VAL A 411 -33.09 -11.93 18.26
N GLU A 412 -34.17 -12.66 18.56
CA GLU A 412 -34.54 -12.98 19.93
C GLU A 412 -33.42 -13.73 20.66
N ALA A 413 -32.81 -14.73 20.04
CA ALA A 413 -31.69 -15.47 20.61
C ALA A 413 -30.49 -14.56 20.92
N PHE A 414 -30.14 -13.62 20.03
CA PHE A 414 -29.08 -12.64 20.31
C PHE A 414 -29.44 -11.68 21.43
N LEU A 415 -30.70 -11.24 21.53
CA LEU A 415 -31.17 -10.39 22.63
C LEU A 415 -31.11 -11.11 23.99
N LEU A 416 -31.41 -12.42 24.01
CA LEU A 416 -31.27 -13.25 25.21
C LEU A 416 -29.80 -13.51 25.58
N ALA A 417 -28.95 -13.73 24.58
CA ALA A 417 -27.51 -13.91 24.77
C ALA A 417 -26.80 -12.64 25.23
N ALA A 418 -27.26 -11.47 24.77
CA ALA A 418 -26.69 -10.16 25.03
C ALA A 418 -27.73 -9.20 25.62
N LYS A 419 -28.07 -9.39 26.91
CA LYS A 419 -29.02 -8.51 27.63
C LYS A 419 -28.62 -7.03 27.66
N GLU A 420 -27.35 -6.78 27.40
CA GLU A 420 -26.68 -5.49 27.43
C GLU A 420 -26.57 -4.84 26.04
N LEU A 421 -27.19 -5.43 25.01
CA LEU A 421 -27.18 -4.95 23.64
C LEU A 421 -27.83 -3.56 23.51
N GLU A 422 -27.09 -2.62 22.93
CA GLU A 422 -27.50 -1.22 22.76
C GLU A 422 -27.74 -0.88 21.28
N VAL A 423 -27.03 -1.52 20.36
CA VAL A 423 -27.08 -1.25 18.92
C VAL A 423 -27.28 -2.56 18.17
N LEU A 424 -28.34 -2.60 17.37
CA LEU A 424 -28.56 -3.61 16.34
C LEU A 424 -28.57 -2.89 14.98
N ASP A 425 -27.53 -3.13 14.19
CA ASP A 425 -27.37 -2.59 12.83
C ASP A 425 -27.45 -3.74 11.84
N PHE A 426 -28.21 -3.59 10.76
CA PHE A 426 -28.33 -4.66 9.77
C PHE A 426 -28.66 -4.15 8.38
N GLU A 427 -28.08 -4.83 7.40
CA GLU A 427 -28.32 -4.65 5.97
C GLU A 427 -28.74 -5.99 5.37
N ILE A 428 -29.95 -6.43 5.72
CA ILE A 428 -30.61 -7.65 5.22
C ILE A 428 -32.13 -7.51 5.33
N GLN A 429 -32.90 -8.25 4.54
CA GLN A 429 -34.35 -8.36 4.71
C GLN A 429 -34.70 -9.17 5.96
N VAL A 430 -35.84 -8.89 6.58
CA VAL A 430 -36.40 -9.68 7.69
C VAL A 430 -37.56 -10.54 7.18
N ASP A 431 -37.86 -11.63 7.89
CA ASP A 431 -38.93 -12.58 7.56
C ASP A 431 -40.33 -11.99 7.74
N ASP A 432 -40.58 -11.38 8.90
CA ASP A 432 -41.81 -10.68 9.29
C ASP A 432 -41.47 -9.34 9.95
N ILE A 433 -41.77 -8.24 9.25
CA ILE A 433 -41.44 -6.90 9.74
C ILE A 433 -42.28 -6.49 10.96
N ASP A 434 -43.53 -6.94 11.07
CA ASP A 434 -44.43 -6.54 12.16
C ASP A 434 -44.02 -7.24 13.46
N GLU A 435 -43.68 -8.53 13.37
CA GLU A 435 -43.17 -9.32 14.49
C GLU A 435 -41.81 -8.78 14.96
N PHE A 436 -40.91 -8.49 14.01
CA PHE A 436 -39.62 -7.87 14.29
C PHE A 436 -39.76 -6.51 14.98
N GLU A 437 -40.63 -5.64 14.48
CA GLU A 437 -40.88 -4.33 15.09
C GLU A 437 -41.45 -4.44 16.51
N SER A 438 -42.32 -5.42 16.74
CA SER A 438 -42.89 -5.75 18.04
C SER A 438 -41.81 -6.23 19.01
N LEU A 439 -40.97 -7.20 18.60
CA LEU A 439 -39.86 -7.72 19.39
C LEU A 439 -38.93 -6.57 19.83
N LEU A 440 -38.46 -5.77 18.87
CA LEU A 440 -37.61 -4.62 19.16
C LEU A 440 -38.33 -3.51 19.92
N GLY A 441 -39.67 -3.49 19.92
CA GLY A 441 -40.48 -2.50 20.62
C GLY A 441 -40.56 -2.76 22.12
N THR A 442 -40.26 -3.99 22.53
CA THR A 442 -40.19 -4.40 23.94
C THR A 442 -38.82 -4.14 24.58
N THR A 443 -37.81 -3.79 23.79
CA THR A 443 -36.44 -3.56 24.25
C THR A 443 -36.16 -2.07 24.44
N ASP A 444 -36.42 -1.56 25.64
CA ASP A 444 -36.38 -0.12 25.99
C ASP A 444 -35.05 0.61 25.72
N ASN A 445 -33.93 -0.11 25.50
CA ASN A 445 -32.58 0.46 25.36
C ASN A 445 -31.94 0.30 23.97
N LEU A 446 -32.66 -0.26 22.99
CA LEU A 446 -32.06 -0.59 21.70
C LEU A 446 -32.16 0.56 20.69
N CYS A 447 -31.01 1.08 20.24
CA CYS A 447 -30.92 2.01 19.14
C CYS A 447 -30.99 1.26 17.81
N ARG A 448 -32.04 1.55 17.01
CA ARG A 448 -32.24 0.95 15.69
C ARG A 448 -31.56 1.79 14.61
N LYS A 449 -30.69 1.16 13.81
CA LYS A 449 -30.27 1.68 12.52
C LYS A 449 -30.51 0.58 11.49
N SER A 450 -31.38 0.86 10.54
CA SER A 450 -31.58 0.02 9.36
C SER A 450 -31.17 0.87 8.16
N THR A 451 -30.22 0.36 7.37
CA THR A 451 -29.74 0.99 6.14
C THR A 451 -30.51 0.48 4.92
N SER A 452 -31.20 -0.65 5.02
CA SER A 452 -32.08 -1.20 3.99
C SER A 452 -33.47 -0.53 4.02
N ARG A 453 -33.95 -0.10 2.85
CA ARG A 453 -35.30 0.42 2.63
C ARG A 453 -36.21 -0.63 2.02
#